data_AF-A0A932AYF2-F1
#
_entry.id   AF-A0A932AYF2-F1
#
_cell.length_a   1.000
_cell.length_b   1.000
_cell.length_c   1.000
_cell.angle_alpha   90.00
_cell.angle_beta   90.00
_cell.angle_gamma   90.00
#
_symmetry.space_group_name_H-M   'P 1'
#
loop_
_entity.id
_entity.type
_entity.pdbx_description
1 polymer ?
#
loop_
_entity_poly.entity_id
_entity_poly.type
_entity_poly.pdbx_seq_one_letter_code
_entity_poly.pdbx_strand_id
1 'polypeptide(L)'
;MAKSPMSAKIAVLGTRYPSSLKQTVLLFDRIAVPKLDGVIQDGRRKDKKYVDDADYHLNLSNDLEYLASKEIAFDPGTLDGVVKKMVGVSSPREEMVEWATLLVAQESAMKAFDDLRKILPEILKSSLDAHEKEFEKIITKYVENAVSLEQFNARLLAKKMQRFDGLNASPVIEGELLIPEGIRHEYIGKIPESIVQVVIGKLPMPSDLTPWEQIFDFKSDVDAQGYLAGLRTWMNDVTRQQLTAKEAEQKLEWLMFQHEKHLKVHGINFRLGALGAIFVASAEMIEDLVKIRWGKSAKGLVEIANRHAKLLEAELKSPAKEISYILRTQKRFGI
;
A
#
# COMPACT_ATOMS: atom_id res chain seq x y z
N MET A 1 -10.92 -12.46 -19.93
CA MET A 1 -10.99 -13.50 -18.88
C MET A 1 -10.91 -12.81 -17.53
N ALA A 2 -12.02 -12.75 -16.79
CA ALA A 2 -12.00 -12.22 -15.42
C ALA A 2 -11.14 -13.15 -14.55
N LYS A 3 -10.07 -12.62 -13.94
CA LYS A 3 -9.25 -13.34 -12.97
C LYS A 3 -10.18 -13.85 -11.86
N SER A 4 -10.11 -15.14 -11.54
CA SER A 4 -10.84 -15.71 -10.40
C SER A 4 -10.61 -14.84 -9.14
N PRO A 5 -11.66 -14.51 -8.36
CA PRO A 5 -11.55 -13.63 -7.19
C PRO A 5 -10.50 -14.10 -6.17
N MET A 6 -10.17 -15.39 -6.13
CA MET A 6 -9.12 -15.95 -5.26
C MET A 6 -7.69 -15.51 -5.62
N SER A 7 -7.44 -15.06 -6.85
CA SER A 7 -6.10 -14.64 -7.30
C SER A 7 -5.79 -13.17 -7.01
N ALA A 8 -6.82 -12.35 -6.73
CA ALA A 8 -6.66 -10.93 -6.50
C ALA A 8 -6.00 -10.65 -5.14
N LYS A 9 -4.91 -9.87 -5.15
CA LYS A 9 -4.27 -9.36 -3.93
C LYS A 9 -5.01 -8.11 -3.45
N ILE A 10 -5.42 -8.09 -2.19
CA ILE A 10 -6.27 -7.04 -1.62
C ILE A 10 -5.53 -6.30 -0.51
N ALA A 11 -5.44 -4.98 -0.61
CA ALA A 11 -5.03 -4.14 0.52
C ALA A 11 -6.25 -3.86 1.41
N VAL A 12 -6.10 -3.91 2.72
CA VAL A 12 -7.13 -3.41 3.65
C VAL A 12 -6.62 -2.14 4.32
N LEU A 13 -7.27 -1.01 4.05
CA LEU A 13 -6.87 0.30 4.57
C LEU A 13 -7.54 0.59 5.93
N GLY A 14 -6.85 1.38 6.76
CA GLY A 14 -7.44 2.06 7.92
C GLY A 14 -8.32 3.24 7.50
N THR A 15 -8.92 3.93 8.47
CA THR A 15 -9.81 5.09 8.20
C THR A 15 -9.07 6.42 8.10
N ARG A 16 -7.81 6.50 8.53
CA ARG A 16 -6.85 7.51 8.07
C ARG A 16 -6.24 7.03 6.76
N TYR A 17 -6.62 7.73 5.71
CA TYR A 17 -6.30 7.30 4.35
C TYR A 17 -4.84 7.51 4.08
N PRO A 18 -4.20 6.54 3.43
CA PRO A 18 -2.82 6.70 3.07
C PRO A 18 -2.70 7.83 2.05
N SER A 19 -1.78 8.79 2.28
CA SER A 19 -1.25 9.64 1.19
C SER A 19 -0.64 8.78 0.07
N SER A 20 -0.40 7.51 0.38
CA SER A 20 0.05 6.43 -0.46
C SER A 20 -1.06 5.64 -1.20
N LEU A 21 -2.28 6.15 -1.39
CA LEU A 21 -3.34 5.40 -2.12
C LEU A 21 -2.87 4.92 -3.50
N LYS A 22 -2.22 5.81 -4.27
CA LYS A 22 -1.61 5.47 -5.57
C LYS A 22 -0.48 4.45 -5.44
N GLN A 23 0.38 4.58 -4.43
CA GLN A 23 1.45 3.63 -4.12
C GLN A 23 0.89 2.25 -3.73
N THR A 24 -0.22 2.20 -3.01
CA THR A 24 -0.91 0.96 -2.65
C THR A 24 -1.48 0.28 -3.89
N VAL A 25 -2.11 1.04 -4.79
CA VAL A 25 -2.59 0.50 -6.07
C VAL A 25 -1.46 -0.08 -6.90
N LEU A 26 -0.21 0.39 -6.80
CA LEU A 26 0.92 -0.23 -7.51
C LEU A 26 1.16 -1.68 -7.08
N LEU A 27 0.89 -2.05 -5.84
CA LEU A 27 1.18 -3.41 -5.34
C LEU A 27 -0.04 -4.34 -5.39
N PHE A 28 -1.24 -3.78 -5.16
CA PHE A 28 -2.47 -4.54 -4.96
C PHE A 28 -3.42 -4.45 -6.15
N ASP A 29 -4.17 -5.52 -6.38
CA ASP A 29 -5.15 -5.58 -7.46
C ASP A 29 -6.45 -4.86 -7.06
N ARG A 30 -6.80 -4.92 -5.77
CA ARG A 30 -7.98 -4.28 -5.18
C ARG A 30 -7.67 -3.72 -3.80
N ILE A 31 -8.50 -2.80 -3.34
CA ILE A 31 -8.39 -2.13 -2.06
C ILE A 31 -9.73 -2.22 -1.34
N ALA A 32 -9.71 -2.81 -0.15
CA ALA A 32 -10.82 -2.84 0.77
C ALA A 32 -10.77 -1.60 1.67
N VAL A 33 -11.81 -0.78 1.60
CA VAL A 33 -11.97 0.44 2.38
C VAL A 33 -13.23 0.27 3.25
N PRO A 34 -13.09 0.08 4.57
CA PRO A 34 -14.23 -0.06 5.46
C PRO A 34 -15.15 1.17 5.38
N LYS A 35 -16.47 0.96 5.23
CA LYS A 35 -17.46 2.04 5.12
C LYS A 35 -17.23 2.97 3.92
N LEU A 36 -16.75 2.43 2.79
CA LEU A 36 -16.35 3.19 1.59
C LEU A 36 -17.37 4.27 1.19
N ASP A 37 -18.67 3.95 1.16
CA ASP A 37 -19.70 4.92 0.81
C ASP A 37 -19.77 6.09 1.80
N GLY A 38 -19.62 5.80 3.10
CA GLY A 38 -19.56 6.80 4.15
C GLY A 38 -18.34 7.70 3.99
N VAL A 39 -17.18 7.12 3.65
CA VAL A 39 -15.95 7.87 3.37
C VAL A 39 -16.14 8.86 2.22
N ILE A 40 -16.66 8.38 1.08
CA ILE A 40 -16.90 9.20 -0.11
C ILE A 40 -17.90 10.32 0.21
N GLN A 41 -18.96 10.01 0.97
CA GLN A 41 -19.95 11.00 1.36
C GLN A 41 -19.41 12.04 2.34
N ASP A 42 -18.62 11.63 3.32
CA ASP A 42 -18.07 12.51 4.34
C ASP A 42 -17.06 13.50 3.73
N GLY A 43 -16.17 13.07 2.82
CA GLY A 43 -15.26 13.99 2.15
C GLY A 43 -15.92 14.94 1.14
N ARG A 44 -17.19 14.68 0.76
CA ARG A 44 -18.03 15.61 -0.02
C ARG A 44 -18.79 16.61 0.84
N ARG A 45 -18.90 16.39 2.15
CA ARG A 45 -19.54 17.35 3.04
C ARG A 45 -18.66 18.59 3.08
N LYS A 46 -19.12 19.65 2.39
CA LYS A 46 -18.55 20.99 2.42
C LYS A 46 -18.77 21.63 3.79
N ASP A 47 -18.17 21.09 4.84
CA ASP A 47 -18.14 21.81 6.11
C ASP A 47 -17.09 22.91 5.95
N LYS A 48 -17.56 24.11 5.58
CA LYS A 48 -16.77 25.33 5.28
C LYS A 48 -15.89 25.81 6.45
N LYS A 49 -15.81 25.06 7.54
CA LYS A 49 -15.15 25.44 8.78
C LYS A 49 -13.65 25.12 8.79
N TYR A 50 -13.19 24.24 7.89
CA TYR A 50 -11.77 23.86 7.76
C TYR A 50 -11.37 23.96 6.29
N VAL A 51 -11.02 25.17 5.85
CA VAL A 51 -10.78 25.50 4.44
C VAL A 51 -9.52 24.83 3.90
N ASP A 52 -8.51 24.59 4.74
CA ASP A 52 -7.21 24.07 4.29
C ASP A 52 -7.19 22.55 4.03
N ASP A 53 -8.09 21.78 4.64
CA ASP A 53 -8.20 20.31 4.43
C ASP A 53 -9.33 19.90 3.46
N ALA A 54 -10.19 20.84 3.08
CA ALA A 54 -11.38 20.55 2.27
C ALA A 54 -11.01 20.00 0.87
N ASP A 55 -9.95 20.53 0.25
CA ASP A 55 -9.49 20.08 -1.06
C ASP A 55 -8.87 18.68 -1.01
N TYR A 56 -8.14 18.35 0.05
CA TYR A 56 -7.58 17.00 0.25
C TYR A 56 -8.69 15.95 0.38
N HIS A 57 -9.66 16.18 1.26
CA HIS A 57 -10.78 15.25 1.48
C HIS A 57 -11.66 15.08 0.24
N LEU A 58 -11.87 16.16 -0.52
CA LEU A 58 -12.61 16.11 -1.77
C LEU A 58 -11.86 15.31 -2.85
N ASN A 59 -10.56 15.57 -3.03
CA ASN A 59 -9.73 14.85 -4.00
C ASN A 59 -9.68 13.36 -3.71
N LEU A 60 -9.47 13.00 -2.44
CA LEU A 60 -9.50 11.60 -2.01
C LEU A 60 -10.86 10.94 -2.26
N SER A 61 -11.97 11.64 -1.97
CA SER A 61 -13.31 11.10 -2.21
C SER A 61 -13.56 10.83 -3.69
N ASN A 62 -13.09 11.74 -4.55
CA ASN A 62 -13.15 11.58 -6.00
C ASN A 62 -12.28 10.40 -6.46
N ASP A 63 -11.07 10.26 -5.91
CA ASP A 63 -10.19 9.12 -6.20
C ASP A 63 -10.81 7.79 -5.78
N LEU A 64 -11.37 7.71 -4.58
CA LEU A 64 -12.01 6.51 -4.07
C LEU A 64 -13.26 6.14 -4.87
N GLU A 65 -14.08 7.12 -5.25
CA GLU A 65 -15.23 6.89 -6.12
C GLU A 65 -14.80 6.42 -7.52
N TYR A 66 -13.76 7.04 -8.08
CA TYR A 66 -13.19 6.62 -9.35
C TYR A 66 -12.69 5.17 -9.28
N LEU A 67 -11.91 4.83 -8.26
CA LEU A 67 -11.43 3.46 -8.02
C LEU A 67 -12.58 2.48 -7.78
N ALA A 68 -13.66 2.89 -7.10
CA ALA A 68 -14.84 2.07 -6.89
C ALA A 68 -15.56 1.79 -8.21
N SER A 69 -15.68 2.80 -9.09
CA SER A 69 -16.26 2.64 -10.44
C SER A 69 -15.48 1.68 -11.33
N LYS A 70 -14.19 1.45 -11.02
CA LYS A 70 -13.31 0.48 -11.70
C LYS A 70 -13.24 -0.87 -10.99
N GLU A 71 -14.05 -1.10 -9.96
CA GLU A 71 -14.05 -2.29 -9.09
C GLU A 71 -12.72 -2.53 -8.33
N ILE A 72 -11.87 -1.50 -8.26
CA ILE A 72 -10.59 -1.53 -7.54
C ILE A 72 -10.83 -1.27 -6.06
N ALA A 73 -11.58 -0.23 -5.69
CA ALA A 73 -11.98 0.03 -4.31
C ALA A 73 -13.33 -0.62 -3.99
N PHE A 74 -13.48 -1.22 -2.81
CA PHE A 74 -14.75 -1.80 -2.36
C PHE A 74 -14.89 -1.80 -0.85
N ASP A 75 -16.12 -1.88 -0.35
CA ASP A 75 -16.40 -2.08 1.07
C ASP A 75 -16.38 -3.57 1.43
N PRO A 76 -15.47 -4.02 2.33
CA PRO A 76 -15.43 -5.42 2.82
C PRO A 76 -16.53 -5.75 3.86
N GLY A 77 -17.39 -4.79 4.19
CA GLY A 77 -18.45 -4.89 5.20
C GLY A 77 -17.94 -4.73 6.63
N THR A 78 -18.84 -4.88 7.61
CA THR A 78 -18.52 -4.62 9.02
C THR A 78 -17.83 -5.80 9.72
N LEU A 79 -17.19 -5.48 10.85
CA LEU A 79 -16.56 -6.46 11.75
C LEU A 79 -17.58 -7.28 12.57
N ASP A 80 -18.83 -6.81 12.70
CA ASP A 80 -19.87 -7.50 13.49
C ASP A 80 -20.16 -8.93 12.99
N GLY A 81 -20.07 -9.13 11.67
CA GLY A 81 -20.21 -10.45 11.07
C GLY A 81 -19.04 -11.39 11.38
N VAL A 82 -17.88 -10.84 11.74
CA VAL A 82 -16.66 -11.61 12.05
C VAL A 82 -16.79 -12.23 13.43
N VAL A 83 -17.16 -11.46 14.45
CA VAL A 83 -17.32 -11.97 15.84
C VAL A 83 -18.35 -13.11 15.87
N LYS A 84 -19.49 -12.94 15.20
CA LYS A 84 -20.52 -13.99 15.10
C LYS A 84 -20.04 -15.25 14.37
N LYS A 85 -19.27 -15.12 13.28
CA LYS A 85 -18.70 -16.27 12.56
C LYS A 85 -17.56 -16.93 13.35
N MET A 86 -16.84 -16.20 14.19
CA MET A 86 -15.70 -16.69 14.97
C MET A 86 -16.11 -17.59 16.15
N VAL A 87 -17.23 -17.30 16.82
CA VAL A 87 -17.73 -18.07 17.98
C VAL A 87 -18.03 -19.54 17.62
N GLY A 88 -18.16 -19.89 16.33
CA GLY A 88 -18.44 -21.25 15.88
C GLY A 88 -17.26 -22.05 15.30
N VAL A 89 -16.02 -21.53 15.32
CA VAL A 89 -14.91 -22.15 14.56
C VAL A 89 -13.84 -22.75 15.48
N SER A 90 -13.64 -24.07 15.37
CA SER A 90 -12.48 -24.78 15.92
C SER A 90 -11.22 -24.44 15.09
N SER A 91 -10.30 -23.67 15.65
CA SER A 91 -9.06 -23.22 15.01
C SER A 91 -7.81 -23.74 15.75
N PRO A 92 -6.64 -23.84 15.10
CA PRO A 92 -5.38 -24.10 15.81
C PRO A 92 -5.14 -23.09 16.93
N ARG A 93 -4.57 -23.55 18.05
CA ARG A 93 -4.38 -22.76 19.28
C ARG A 93 -3.61 -21.46 19.05
N GLU A 94 -2.59 -21.49 18.19
CA GLU A 94 -1.76 -20.32 17.88
C GLU A 94 -2.55 -19.22 17.16
N GLU A 95 -3.37 -19.58 16.17
CA GLU A 95 -4.24 -18.63 15.49
C GLU A 95 -5.28 -18.05 16.45
N MET A 96 -5.88 -18.87 17.32
CA MET A 96 -6.83 -18.40 18.33
C MET A 96 -6.19 -17.36 19.27
N VAL A 97 -4.94 -17.58 19.69
CA VAL A 97 -4.19 -16.64 20.55
C VAL A 97 -3.99 -15.32 19.82
N GLU A 98 -3.60 -15.34 18.55
CA GLU A 98 -3.40 -14.12 17.78
C GLU A 98 -4.70 -13.34 17.56
N TRP A 99 -5.81 -14.03 17.29
CA TRP A 99 -7.14 -13.42 17.18
C TRP A 99 -7.65 -12.85 18.49
N ALA A 100 -7.54 -13.61 19.59
CA ALA A 100 -7.91 -13.15 20.91
C ALA A 100 -7.08 -11.92 21.32
N THR A 101 -5.79 -11.92 20.98
CA THR A 101 -4.90 -10.76 21.22
C THR A 101 -5.40 -9.52 20.48
N LEU A 102 -5.75 -9.65 19.19
CA LEU A 102 -6.27 -8.54 18.39
C LEU A 102 -7.62 -8.02 18.91
N LEU A 103 -8.52 -8.91 19.33
CA LEU A 103 -9.82 -8.54 19.89
C LEU A 103 -9.68 -7.81 21.24
N VAL A 104 -8.86 -8.35 22.15
CA VAL A 104 -8.59 -7.71 23.46
C VAL A 104 -7.94 -6.33 23.26
N ALA A 105 -7.03 -6.20 22.30
CA ALA A 105 -6.41 -4.93 21.97
C ALA A 105 -7.43 -3.93 21.39
N GLN A 106 -8.33 -4.38 20.51
CA GLN A 106 -9.42 -3.57 19.96
C GLN A 106 -10.38 -3.08 21.06
N GLU A 107 -10.84 -3.97 21.95
CA GLU A 107 -11.72 -3.61 23.07
C GLU A 107 -11.06 -2.60 24.01
N SER A 108 -9.78 -2.80 24.32
CA SER A 108 -9.01 -1.91 25.17
C SER A 108 -8.83 -0.53 24.53
N ALA A 109 -8.58 -0.46 23.21
CA ALA A 109 -8.52 0.79 22.47
C ALA A 109 -9.87 1.51 22.44
N MET A 110 -10.98 0.79 22.25
CA MET A 110 -12.34 1.35 22.32
C MET A 110 -12.65 1.93 23.70
N LYS A 111 -12.31 1.21 24.77
CA LYS A 111 -12.51 1.70 26.14
C LYS A 111 -11.71 2.98 26.40
N ALA A 112 -10.44 3.01 25.99
CA ALA A 112 -9.58 4.18 26.14
C ALA A 112 -10.12 5.39 25.35
N PHE A 113 -10.70 5.15 24.17
CA PHE A 113 -11.36 6.17 23.36
C PHE A 113 -12.61 6.71 24.04
N ASP A 114 -13.47 5.85 24.59
CA ASP A 114 -14.68 6.25 25.31
C ASP A 114 -14.37 7.06 26.57
N ASP A 115 -13.36 6.67 27.33
CA ASP A 115 -12.93 7.41 28.52
C ASP A 115 -12.41 8.80 28.15
N LEU A 116 -11.68 8.93 27.04
CA LEU A 116 -11.21 10.23 26.55
C LEU A 116 -12.38 11.11 26.05
N ARG A 117 -13.33 10.52 25.33
CA ARG A 117 -14.53 11.22 24.85
C ARG A 117 -15.33 11.85 26.00
N LYS A 118 -15.35 11.23 27.18
CA LYS A 118 -16.07 11.75 28.36
C LYS A 118 -15.41 12.99 28.97
N ILE A 119 -14.07 13.05 28.99
CA ILE A 119 -13.33 14.16 29.60
C ILE A 119 -13.14 15.36 28.65
N LEU A 120 -13.18 15.12 27.33
CA LEU A 120 -12.93 16.14 26.30
C LEU A 120 -13.82 17.40 26.44
N PRO A 121 -15.14 17.30 26.74
CA PRO A 121 -15.99 18.48 26.88
C PRO A 121 -15.64 19.39 28.07
N GLU A 122 -15.08 18.83 29.16
CA GLU A 122 -14.69 19.63 30.32
C GLU A 122 -13.42 20.43 30.03
N ILE A 123 -12.48 19.83 29.31
CA ILE A 123 -11.23 20.46 28.89
C ILE A 123 -11.49 21.58 27.88
N LEU A 124 -12.42 21.36 26.93
CA LEU A 124 -12.82 22.40 25.98
C LEU A 124 -13.53 23.60 26.65
N LYS A 125 -14.06 23.43 27.86
CA LYS A 125 -14.67 24.51 28.65
C LYS A 125 -13.66 25.28 29.50
N SER A 126 -12.58 24.66 29.97
CA SER A 126 -11.45 25.37 30.55
C SER A 126 -10.67 26.07 29.44
N SER A 127 -10.30 27.34 29.60
CA SER A 127 -9.63 28.10 28.54
C SER A 127 -8.36 27.39 28.04
N LEU A 128 -8.25 27.20 26.72
CA LEU A 128 -7.11 26.57 26.04
C LEU A 128 -5.74 27.09 26.53
N ASP A 129 -5.64 28.38 26.83
CA ASP A 129 -4.37 29.03 27.25
C ASP A 129 -3.86 28.58 28.63
N ALA A 130 -4.75 28.13 29.53
CA ALA A 130 -4.36 27.70 30.87
C ALA A 130 -3.86 26.25 30.92
N HIS A 131 -4.14 25.46 29.87
CA HIS A 131 -3.94 24.01 29.84
C HIS A 131 -3.35 23.50 28.52
N GLU A 132 -2.67 24.34 27.74
CA GLU A 132 -2.13 24.01 26.41
C GLU A 132 -1.38 22.67 26.37
N LYS A 133 -0.43 22.45 27.30
CA LYS A 133 0.33 21.19 27.41
C LYS A 133 -0.53 19.98 27.76
N GLU A 134 -1.55 20.17 28.59
CA GLU A 134 -2.46 19.10 28.99
C GLU A 134 -3.43 18.75 27.85
N PHE A 135 -3.88 19.76 27.10
CA PHE A 135 -4.63 19.59 25.88
C PHE A 135 -3.83 18.85 24.80
N GLU A 136 -2.58 19.26 24.53
CA GLU A 136 -1.68 18.57 23.59
C GLU A 136 -1.48 17.10 23.95
N LYS A 137 -1.23 16.80 25.24
CA LYS A 137 -1.09 15.42 25.71
C LYS A 137 -2.35 14.58 25.46
N ILE A 138 -3.52 15.17 25.68
CA ILE A 138 -4.81 14.49 25.51
C ILE A 138 -5.13 14.28 24.03
N ILE A 139 -4.94 15.30 23.19
CA ILE A 139 -5.09 15.17 21.74
C ILE A 139 -4.12 14.13 21.18
N THR A 140 -2.87 14.14 21.62
CA THR A 140 -1.87 13.12 21.22
C THR A 140 -2.38 11.73 21.57
N LYS A 141 -2.78 11.49 22.83
CA LYS A 141 -3.30 10.19 23.28
C LYS A 141 -4.57 9.78 22.52
N TYR A 142 -5.44 10.72 22.20
CA TYR A 142 -6.63 10.47 21.39
C TYR A 142 -6.27 10.02 19.98
N VAL A 143 -5.37 10.76 19.32
CA VAL A 143 -4.87 10.45 17.99
C VAL A 143 -4.19 9.08 17.98
N GLU A 144 -3.34 8.77 18.96
CA GLU A 144 -2.67 7.47 19.08
C GLU A 144 -3.68 6.32 19.23
N ASN A 145 -4.67 6.47 20.11
CA ASN A 145 -5.70 5.44 20.32
C ASN A 145 -6.59 5.26 19.09
N ALA A 146 -6.95 6.36 18.40
CA ALA A 146 -7.74 6.30 17.18
C ALA A 146 -6.96 5.56 16.07
N VAL A 147 -5.71 5.93 15.83
CA VAL A 147 -4.82 5.25 14.87
C VAL A 147 -4.68 3.77 15.23
N SER A 148 -4.43 3.45 16.50
CA SER A 148 -4.29 2.07 16.97
C SER A 148 -5.53 1.23 16.67
N LEU A 149 -6.72 1.75 16.97
CA LEU A 149 -8.00 1.08 16.70
C LEU A 149 -8.19 0.79 15.21
N GLU A 150 -7.81 1.73 14.35
CA GLU A 150 -7.85 1.55 12.89
C GLU A 150 -6.89 0.46 12.41
N GLN A 151 -5.65 0.46 12.93
CA GLN A 151 -4.64 -0.54 12.62
C GLN A 151 -5.10 -1.95 13.03
N PHE A 152 -5.74 -2.08 14.19
CA PHE A 152 -6.34 -3.35 14.62
C PHE A 152 -7.50 -3.77 13.71
N ASN A 153 -8.42 -2.86 13.40
CA ASN A 153 -9.56 -3.15 12.53
C ASN A 153 -9.12 -3.63 11.13
N ALA A 154 -8.13 -2.97 10.52
CA ALA A 154 -7.58 -3.39 9.23
C ALA A 154 -6.99 -4.81 9.29
N ARG A 155 -6.26 -5.15 10.38
CA ARG A 155 -5.71 -6.49 10.60
C ARG A 155 -6.79 -7.55 10.77
N LEU A 156 -7.78 -7.32 11.64
CA LEU A 156 -8.90 -8.25 11.84
C LEU A 156 -9.66 -8.50 10.53
N LEU A 157 -9.90 -7.44 9.77
CA LEU A 157 -10.65 -7.51 8.53
C LEU A 157 -9.89 -8.23 7.42
N ALA A 158 -8.59 -7.97 7.27
CA ALA A 158 -7.74 -8.71 6.35
C ALA A 158 -7.77 -10.22 6.65
N LYS A 159 -7.64 -10.59 7.93
CA LYS A 159 -7.72 -12.00 8.33
C LYS A 159 -9.11 -12.61 8.13
N LYS A 160 -10.19 -11.84 8.35
CA LYS A 160 -11.56 -12.29 8.03
C LYS A 160 -11.63 -12.66 6.55
N MET A 161 -11.17 -11.76 5.68
CA MET A 161 -11.24 -11.93 4.24
C MET A 161 -10.41 -13.14 3.79
N GLN A 162 -9.23 -13.34 4.36
CA GLN A 162 -8.41 -14.54 4.15
C GLN A 162 -9.15 -15.82 4.55
N ARG A 163 -9.74 -15.83 5.74
CA ARG A 163 -10.26 -17.06 6.33
C ARG A 163 -11.65 -17.44 5.84
N PHE A 164 -12.55 -16.47 5.78
CA PHE A 164 -13.98 -16.70 5.54
C PHE A 164 -14.38 -16.44 4.10
N ASP A 165 -13.68 -15.54 3.42
CA ASP A 165 -14.01 -15.16 2.05
C ASP A 165 -13.02 -15.79 1.04
N GLY A 166 -11.96 -16.47 1.52
CA GLY A 166 -10.93 -17.09 0.69
C GLY A 166 -10.11 -16.08 -0.11
N LEU A 167 -10.04 -14.83 0.36
CA LEU A 167 -9.43 -13.72 -0.34
C LEU A 167 -8.01 -13.47 0.16
N ASN A 168 -7.11 -13.16 -0.76
CA ASN A 168 -5.72 -12.92 -0.45
C ASN A 168 -5.50 -11.45 -0.06
N ALA A 169 -5.89 -11.13 1.17
CA ALA A 169 -5.92 -9.77 1.72
C ALA A 169 -4.77 -9.51 2.70
N SER A 170 -4.20 -8.30 2.69
CA SER A 170 -3.18 -7.87 3.65
C SER A 170 -3.53 -6.49 4.20
N PRO A 171 -3.36 -6.25 5.51
CA PRO A 171 -3.54 -4.92 6.07
C PRO A 171 -2.42 -4.00 5.57
N VAL A 172 -2.79 -2.82 5.09
CA VAL A 172 -1.85 -1.74 4.76
C VAL A 172 -2.06 -0.65 5.78
N ILE A 173 -1.04 -0.45 6.60
CA ILE A 173 -1.05 0.44 7.76
C ILE A 173 0.10 1.43 7.58
N GLU A 174 -0.21 2.72 7.67
CA GLU A 174 0.80 3.78 7.75
C GLU A 174 1.31 3.95 9.18
N GLY A 175 2.61 4.24 9.29
CA GLY A 175 3.30 4.48 10.56
C GLY A 175 3.64 3.23 11.37
N GLU A 176 4.39 3.44 12.44
CA GLU A 176 4.63 2.39 13.44
C GLU A 176 3.30 1.93 14.04
N LEU A 177 3.22 0.64 14.40
CA LEU A 177 2.06 0.12 15.10
C LEU A 177 1.97 0.79 16.47
N LEU A 178 0.93 1.60 16.66
CA LEU A 178 0.70 2.26 17.94
C LEU A 178 0.00 1.29 18.87
N ILE A 179 0.69 0.88 19.94
CA ILE A 179 0.12 0.07 21.01
C ILE A 179 -0.19 1.02 22.18
N PRO A 180 -1.45 1.12 22.64
CA PRO A 180 -1.82 1.94 23.79
C PRO A 180 -0.95 1.60 25.00
N GLU A 181 -0.54 2.62 25.76
CA GLU A 181 0.43 2.48 26.86
C GLU A 181 0.00 1.43 27.91
N GLY A 182 -1.31 1.28 28.16
CA GLY A 182 -1.86 0.26 29.07
C GLY A 182 -1.74 -1.20 28.58
N ILE A 183 -1.33 -1.41 27.33
CA ILE A 183 -1.18 -2.72 26.67
C ILE A 183 0.30 -2.97 26.31
N ARG A 184 1.14 -1.92 26.33
CA ARG A 184 2.56 -2.00 25.96
C ARG A 184 3.28 -3.13 26.71
N HIS A 185 3.14 -3.20 28.03
CA HIS A 185 3.96 -4.14 28.82
C HIS A 185 3.60 -5.62 28.67
N GLU A 186 2.42 -5.94 28.13
CA GLU A 186 1.97 -7.34 27.96
C GLU A 186 2.18 -7.86 26.52
N TYR A 187 2.34 -6.94 25.54
CA TYR A 187 2.39 -7.30 24.10
C TYR A 187 3.50 -6.61 23.27
N ILE A 188 4.38 -5.80 23.87
CA ILE A 188 5.62 -5.32 23.20
C ILE A 188 6.41 -6.53 22.68
N GLY A 189 6.56 -6.62 21.36
CA GLY A 189 7.42 -7.59 20.68
C GLY A 189 6.73 -8.64 19.81
N LYS A 190 5.38 -8.67 19.70
CA LYS A 190 4.68 -9.76 19.00
C LYS A 190 3.89 -9.41 17.74
N ILE A 191 3.77 -8.14 17.38
CA ILE A 191 3.09 -7.74 16.14
C ILE A 191 4.15 -7.23 15.16
N PRO A 192 4.82 -8.11 14.40
CA PRO A 192 5.83 -7.70 13.45
C PRO A 192 5.22 -6.76 12.40
N GLU A 193 6.01 -5.76 12.00
CA GLU A 193 5.81 -5.10 10.71
C GLU A 193 5.71 -6.17 9.63
N SER A 194 4.70 -6.05 8.77
CA SER A 194 4.50 -7.04 7.73
C SER A 194 5.54 -6.84 6.62
N ILE A 195 5.99 -7.93 5.99
CA ILE A 195 6.86 -7.87 4.80
C ILE A 195 6.25 -6.98 3.71
N VAL A 196 4.92 -6.91 3.65
CA VAL A 196 4.16 -6.00 2.78
C VAL A 196 4.51 -4.54 3.06
N GLN A 197 4.55 -4.11 4.32
CA GLN A 197 4.91 -2.73 4.69
C GLN A 197 6.35 -2.41 4.30
N VAL A 198 7.29 -3.34 4.52
CA VAL A 198 8.69 -3.20 4.08
C VAL A 198 8.77 -2.94 2.57
N VAL A 199 8.01 -3.70 1.77
CA VAL A 199 7.99 -3.53 0.31
C VAL A 199 7.31 -2.24 -0.12
N ILE A 200 6.16 -1.90 0.47
CA ILE A 200 5.46 -0.63 0.18
C ILE A 200 6.39 0.55 0.47
N GLY A 201 7.13 0.52 1.58
CA GLY A 201 8.09 1.57 1.94
C GLY A 201 9.23 1.78 0.94
N LYS A 202 9.52 0.81 0.07
CA LYS A 202 10.51 0.97 -1.01
C LYS A 202 9.90 1.34 -2.37
N LEU A 203 8.58 1.23 -2.54
CA LEU A 203 7.90 1.70 -3.75
C LEU A 203 7.87 3.24 -3.78
N PRO A 204 7.90 3.88 -4.96
CA PRO A 204 7.72 5.34 -5.02
C PRO A 204 6.30 5.73 -4.62
N MET A 205 6.14 6.96 -4.13
CA MET A 205 4.84 7.59 -3.94
C MET A 205 4.54 8.44 -5.18
N PRO A 206 3.65 7.99 -6.11
CA PRO A 206 3.30 8.80 -7.27
C PRO A 206 2.71 10.13 -6.84
N SER A 207 2.98 11.20 -7.59
CA SER A 207 2.43 12.52 -7.31
C SER A 207 0.90 12.52 -7.39
N ASP A 208 0.25 13.41 -6.65
CA ASP A 208 -1.18 13.68 -6.76
C ASP A 208 -1.58 14.09 -8.19
N LEU A 209 -0.64 14.69 -8.95
CA LEU A 209 -0.83 15.07 -10.35
C LEU A 209 -0.69 13.89 -11.32
N THR A 210 -0.19 12.73 -10.90
CA THR A 210 -0.07 11.55 -11.77
C THR A 210 -1.47 11.00 -12.08
N PRO A 211 -1.91 10.95 -13.35
CA PRO A 211 -3.22 10.38 -13.70
C PRO A 211 -3.30 8.90 -13.34
N TRP A 212 -4.47 8.44 -12.92
CA TRP A 212 -4.71 7.03 -12.59
C TRP A 212 -4.46 6.10 -13.77
N GLU A 213 -4.75 6.58 -14.98
CA GLU A 213 -4.55 5.85 -16.23
C GLU A 213 -3.09 5.45 -16.40
N GLN A 214 -2.12 6.31 -16.02
CA GLN A 214 -0.71 5.95 -16.10
C GLN A 214 -0.32 4.82 -15.16
N ILE A 215 -0.96 4.75 -13.98
CA ILE A 215 -0.77 3.66 -13.01
C ILE A 215 -1.37 2.37 -13.56
N PHE A 216 -2.58 2.45 -14.14
CA PHE A 216 -3.25 1.28 -14.72
C PHE A 216 -2.54 0.76 -15.96
N ASP A 217 -2.09 1.64 -16.84
CA ASP A 217 -1.30 1.30 -18.02
C ASP A 217 -0.03 0.56 -17.60
N PHE A 218 0.70 1.09 -16.61
CA PHE A 218 1.89 0.42 -16.07
C PHE A 218 1.56 -0.96 -15.48
N LYS A 219 0.45 -1.11 -14.76
CA LYS A 219 0.04 -2.42 -14.20
C LYS A 219 -0.49 -3.39 -15.26
N SER A 220 -0.95 -2.89 -16.40
CA SER A 220 -1.42 -3.69 -17.51
C SER A 220 -0.29 -4.21 -18.39
N ASP A 221 0.90 -3.60 -18.31
CA ASP A 221 2.10 -4.01 -19.04
C ASP A 221 2.53 -5.44 -18.65
N VAL A 222 2.77 -6.27 -19.66
CA VAL A 222 3.04 -7.70 -19.50
C VAL A 222 4.33 -7.93 -18.72
N ASP A 223 5.36 -7.12 -18.98
CA ASP A 223 6.63 -7.23 -18.27
C ASP A 223 6.46 -6.79 -16.82
N ALA A 224 5.77 -5.67 -16.56
CA ALA A 224 5.47 -5.19 -15.22
C ALA A 224 4.70 -6.24 -14.40
N GLN A 225 3.74 -6.95 -15.01
CA GLN A 225 3.04 -8.06 -14.35
C GLN A 225 3.97 -9.23 -14.00
N GLY A 226 4.89 -9.58 -14.91
CA GLY A 226 5.91 -10.60 -14.67
C GLY A 226 6.80 -10.22 -13.48
N TYR A 227 7.30 -8.98 -13.44
CA TYR A 227 8.12 -8.51 -12.32
C TYR A 227 7.34 -8.40 -11.01
N LEU A 228 6.07 -7.98 -11.05
CA LEU A 228 5.20 -7.96 -9.86
C LEU A 228 4.97 -9.37 -9.31
N ALA A 229 4.81 -10.37 -10.19
CA ALA A 229 4.73 -11.77 -9.78
C ALA A 229 6.04 -12.23 -9.10
N GLY A 230 7.20 -11.84 -9.66
CA GLY A 230 8.50 -12.06 -9.04
C GLY A 230 8.60 -11.47 -7.63
N LEU A 231 8.20 -10.20 -7.47
CA LEU A 231 8.22 -9.52 -6.16
C LEU A 231 7.30 -10.21 -5.16
N ARG A 232 6.12 -10.67 -5.60
CA ARG A 232 5.18 -11.43 -4.77
C ARG A 232 5.76 -12.77 -4.34
N THR A 233 6.48 -13.47 -5.21
CA THR A 233 7.20 -14.70 -4.85
C THR A 233 8.26 -14.42 -3.79
N TRP A 234 9.08 -13.39 -3.98
CA TRP A 234 10.07 -12.97 -2.99
C TRP A 234 9.44 -12.69 -1.61
N MET A 235 8.33 -11.93 -1.58
CA MET A 235 7.61 -11.64 -0.33
C MET A 235 7.16 -12.92 0.38
N ASN A 236 6.65 -13.89 -0.37
CA ASN A 236 6.21 -15.17 0.18
C ASN A 236 7.41 -15.98 0.72
N ASP A 237 8.53 -16.00 0.02
CA ASP A 237 9.71 -16.75 0.42
C ASP A 237 10.36 -16.16 1.68
N VAL A 238 10.43 -14.84 1.79
CA VAL A 238 10.87 -14.14 3.01
C VAL A 238 9.93 -14.44 4.17
N THR A 239 8.61 -14.42 3.94
CA THR A 239 7.62 -14.74 4.97
C THR A 239 7.79 -16.19 5.47
N ARG A 240 8.03 -17.14 4.57
CA ARG A 240 8.26 -18.56 4.92
C ARG A 240 9.55 -18.78 5.71
N GLN A 241 10.57 -17.95 5.47
CA GLN A 241 11.84 -17.97 6.20
C GLN A 241 11.70 -17.43 7.63
N GLN A 242 10.52 -16.90 8.01
CA GLN A 242 10.26 -16.30 9.32
C GLN A 242 11.24 -15.18 9.67
N LEU A 243 11.73 -14.46 8.65
CA LEU A 243 12.58 -13.29 8.87
C LEU A 243 11.77 -12.19 9.56
N THR A 244 12.44 -11.47 10.46
CA THR A 244 11.90 -10.22 11.00
C THR A 244 11.78 -9.16 9.90
N ALA A 245 10.91 -8.16 10.10
CA ALA A 245 10.76 -7.04 9.16
C ALA A 245 12.10 -6.36 8.85
N LYS A 246 12.94 -6.17 9.88
CA LYS A 246 14.26 -5.57 9.76
C LYS A 246 15.24 -6.42 8.93
N GLU A 247 15.26 -7.73 9.14
CA GLU A 247 16.08 -8.63 8.33
C GLU A 247 15.61 -8.68 6.88
N ALA A 248 14.28 -8.66 6.67
CA ALA A 248 13.69 -8.57 5.35
C ALA A 248 14.05 -7.27 4.63
N GLU A 249 14.03 -6.14 5.33
CA GLU A 249 14.46 -4.85 4.80
C GLU A 249 15.93 -4.88 4.40
N GLN A 250 16.83 -5.34 5.27
CA GLN A 250 18.26 -5.46 4.98
C GLN A 250 18.51 -6.36 3.75
N LYS A 251 17.77 -7.48 3.67
CA LYS A 251 17.86 -8.39 2.52
C LYS A 251 17.36 -7.71 1.24
N LEU A 252 16.28 -6.94 1.31
CA LEU A 252 15.74 -6.19 0.18
C LEU A 252 16.74 -5.14 -0.32
N GLU A 253 17.33 -4.37 0.59
CA GLU A 253 18.35 -3.36 0.28
C GLU A 253 19.59 -3.98 -0.37
N TRP A 254 20.03 -5.13 0.15
CA TRP A 254 21.13 -5.89 -0.45
C TRP A 254 20.80 -6.33 -1.89
N LEU A 255 19.60 -6.85 -2.12
CA LEU A 255 19.15 -7.26 -3.45
C LEU A 255 19.09 -6.06 -4.41
N MET A 256 18.57 -4.91 -3.95
CA MET A 256 18.52 -3.67 -4.74
C MET A 256 19.93 -3.21 -5.13
N PHE A 257 20.87 -3.23 -4.19
CA PHE A 257 22.27 -2.91 -4.45
C PHE A 257 22.90 -3.86 -5.48
N GLN A 258 22.69 -5.17 -5.36
CA GLN A 258 23.20 -6.17 -6.30
C GLN A 258 22.65 -5.94 -7.71
N HIS A 259 21.35 -5.67 -7.81
CA HIS A 259 20.71 -5.41 -9.10
C HIS A 259 21.26 -4.16 -9.76
N GLU A 260 21.36 -3.05 -9.02
CA GLU A 260 21.95 -1.81 -9.52
C GLU A 260 23.39 -1.98 -9.99
N LYS A 261 24.21 -2.70 -9.20
CA LYS A 261 25.61 -2.97 -9.56
C LYS A 261 25.69 -3.80 -10.84
N HIS A 262 24.84 -4.82 -10.98
CA HIS A 262 24.77 -5.62 -12.20
C HIS A 262 24.42 -4.76 -13.42
N LEU A 263 23.42 -3.89 -13.32
CA LEU A 263 23.04 -2.97 -14.41
C LEU A 263 24.17 -1.98 -14.75
N LYS A 264 24.80 -1.38 -13.75
CA LYS A 264 25.94 -0.45 -13.93
C LYS A 264 27.11 -1.13 -14.67
N VAL A 265 27.43 -2.38 -14.34
CA VAL A 265 28.50 -3.15 -15.01
C VAL A 265 28.18 -3.43 -16.48
N HIS A 266 26.91 -3.63 -16.83
CA HIS A 266 26.47 -3.82 -18.22
C HIS A 266 26.30 -2.49 -19.00
N GLY A 267 26.84 -1.39 -18.50
CA GLY A 267 26.79 -0.07 -19.15
C GLY A 267 25.40 0.58 -19.12
N ILE A 268 24.50 0.06 -18.28
CA ILE A 268 23.15 0.58 -18.10
C ILE A 268 23.24 1.64 -17.00
N ASN A 269 23.49 2.89 -17.41
CA ASN A 269 23.52 4.02 -16.48
C ASN A 269 22.11 4.30 -15.94
N PHE A 270 21.87 3.91 -14.69
CA PHE A 270 20.68 4.26 -13.92
C PHE A 270 20.77 5.73 -13.50
N ARG A 271 20.52 6.66 -14.43
CA ARG A 271 20.29 8.07 -14.08
C ARG A 271 18.81 8.24 -13.76
N LEU A 272 18.48 8.29 -12.47
CA LEU A 272 17.13 8.39 -11.91
C LEU A 272 16.30 9.60 -12.38
N GLY A 273 16.86 10.59 -13.08
CA GLY A 273 16.13 11.79 -13.49
C GLY A 273 16.09 12.12 -14.99
N ALA A 274 16.71 11.34 -15.89
CA ALA A 274 16.96 11.80 -17.26
C ALA A 274 16.42 10.93 -18.41
N LEU A 275 15.54 9.96 -18.14
CA LEU A 275 14.95 9.09 -19.19
C LEU A 275 13.42 9.05 -19.15
N GLY A 276 12.78 10.19 -18.87
CA GLY A 276 11.33 10.37 -19.03
C GLY A 276 10.82 10.34 -20.49
N ALA A 277 11.59 9.87 -21.47
CA ALA A 277 11.31 10.10 -22.89
C ALA A 277 11.37 8.86 -23.83
N ILE A 278 11.36 7.61 -23.33
CA ILE A 278 11.42 6.42 -24.22
C ILE A 278 10.36 5.36 -23.90
N PHE A 279 9.12 5.77 -23.64
CA PHE A 279 8.00 4.82 -23.61
C PHE A 279 6.73 5.45 -24.19
N VAL A 280 6.71 5.55 -25.52
CA VAL A 280 5.49 5.61 -26.32
C VAL A 280 5.69 4.63 -27.47
N ALA A 281 5.27 3.38 -27.24
CA ALA A 281 5.15 2.37 -28.28
C ALA A 281 3.94 1.49 -27.95
N SER A 282 2.75 2.09 -27.98
CA SER A 282 1.51 1.34 -28.06
C SER A 282 1.42 0.66 -29.44
N ALA A 283 0.77 -0.50 -29.48
CA ALA A 283 0.69 -1.37 -30.66
C ALA A 283 0.07 -0.70 -31.91
N GLU A 284 -0.62 0.43 -31.76
CA GLU A 284 -1.19 1.21 -32.86
C GLU A 284 -0.14 1.97 -33.70
N MET A 285 1.06 2.25 -33.18
CA MET A 285 2.10 2.96 -33.96
C MET A 285 2.94 2.05 -34.87
N ILE A 286 2.81 0.72 -34.77
CA ILE A 286 3.53 -0.19 -35.67
C ILE A 286 3.00 -0.06 -37.11
N GLU A 287 1.71 0.23 -37.30
CA GLU A 287 1.12 0.42 -38.62
C GLU A 287 1.65 1.67 -39.36
N ASP A 288 2.07 2.71 -38.62
CA ASP A 288 2.63 3.94 -39.21
C ASP A 288 4.16 3.90 -39.38
N LEU A 289 4.87 3.10 -38.57
CA LEU A 289 6.33 2.95 -38.67
C LEU A 289 6.79 2.23 -39.95
N VAL A 290 5.94 1.39 -40.55
CA VAL A 290 6.23 0.70 -41.81
C VAL A 290 6.30 1.68 -43.00
N LYS A 291 5.68 2.87 -42.91
CA LYS A 291 5.65 3.88 -43.99
C LYS A 291 6.82 4.89 -43.96
N ILE A 292 7.67 4.88 -42.94
CA ILE A 292 8.76 5.86 -42.81
C ILE A 292 10.01 5.40 -43.57
N ARG A 293 10.48 6.25 -44.50
CA ARG A 293 11.56 6.00 -45.46
C ARG A 293 12.88 5.55 -44.80
N TRP A 294 13.25 4.29 -45.02
CA TRP A 294 14.35 3.52 -44.40
C TRP A 294 15.81 3.91 -44.76
N GLY A 295 16.04 5.03 -45.45
CA GLY A 295 17.35 5.28 -46.07
C GLY A 295 18.50 5.71 -45.14
N LYS A 296 18.21 6.40 -44.03
CA LYS A 296 19.27 7.01 -43.17
C LYS A 296 18.99 6.99 -41.65
N SER A 297 17.72 6.87 -41.22
CA SER A 297 17.33 6.86 -39.80
C SER A 297 17.23 5.46 -39.18
N ALA A 298 17.30 4.41 -40.00
CA ALA A 298 17.15 3.01 -39.55
C ALA A 298 18.28 2.57 -38.60
N LYS A 299 19.51 3.05 -38.80
CA LYS A 299 20.66 2.69 -37.94
C LYS A 299 20.46 3.17 -36.50
N GLY A 300 19.94 4.38 -36.30
CA GLY A 300 19.68 4.93 -34.97
C GLY A 300 18.57 4.19 -34.24
N LEU A 301 17.48 3.83 -34.93
CA LEU A 301 16.38 3.05 -34.35
C LEU A 301 16.80 1.61 -34.02
N VAL A 302 17.56 0.96 -34.90
CA VAL A 302 18.12 -0.38 -34.66
C VAL A 302 19.12 -0.35 -33.50
N GLU A 303 19.93 0.69 -33.37
CA GLU A 303 20.83 0.85 -32.23
C GLU A 303 20.08 1.04 -30.90
N ILE A 304 19.00 1.83 -30.90
CA ILE A 304 18.12 1.99 -29.73
C ILE A 304 17.45 0.66 -29.37
N ALA A 305 16.90 -0.05 -30.34
CA ALA A 305 16.29 -1.37 -30.13
C ALA A 305 17.30 -2.39 -29.60
N ASN A 306 18.52 -2.41 -30.14
CA ASN A 306 19.60 -3.29 -29.68
C ASN A 306 20.05 -2.94 -28.25
N ARG A 307 20.12 -1.65 -27.90
CA ARG A 307 20.40 -1.22 -26.52
C ARG A 307 19.28 -1.63 -25.57
N HIS A 308 18.03 -1.53 -26.00
CA HIS A 308 16.87 -1.98 -25.23
C HIS A 308 16.87 -3.50 -25.03
N ALA A 309 17.14 -4.28 -26.08
CA ALA A 309 17.25 -5.74 -26.00
C ALA A 309 18.39 -6.19 -25.07
N LYS A 310 19.56 -5.56 -25.15
CA LYS A 310 20.69 -5.82 -24.22
C LYS A 310 20.34 -5.46 -22.78
N LEU A 311 19.56 -4.40 -22.57
CA LEU A 311 19.07 -4.01 -21.24
C LEU A 311 18.13 -5.07 -20.67
N LEU A 312 17.14 -5.53 -21.46
CA LEU A 312 16.22 -6.58 -21.05
C LEU A 312 16.98 -7.89 -20.76
N GLU A 313 17.95 -8.25 -21.61
CA GLU A 313 18.77 -9.43 -21.40
C GLU A 313 19.60 -9.35 -20.10
N ALA A 314 20.20 -8.20 -19.82
CA ALA A 314 20.96 -7.97 -18.59
C ALA A 314 20.06 -7.96 -17.34
N GLU A 315 18.84 -7.43 -17.43
CA GLU A 315 17.85 -7.47 -16.35
C GLU A 315 17.40 -8.91 -16.07
N LEU A 316 17.10 -9.69 -17.11
CA LEU A 316 16.68 -11.09 -16.98
C LEU A 316 17.76 -11.98 -16.37
N LYS A 317 19.03 -11.68 -16.66
CA LYS A 317 20.21 -12.39 -16.12
C LYS A 317 20.67 -11.86 -14.76
N SER A 318 20.07 -10.77 -14.28
CA SER A 318 20.51 -10.14 -13.05
C SER A 318 20.21 -11.00 -11.81
N PRO A 319 21.19 -11.14 -10.88
CA PRO A 319 20.84 -11.59 -9.54
C PRO A 319 19.81 -10.59 -8.97
N ALA A 320 18.77 -11.10 -8.32
CA ALA A 320 17.66 -10.30 -7.78
C ALA A 320 16.64 -9.74 -8.79
N LYS A 321 16.42 -10.37 -9.95
CA LYS A 321 15.32 -10.01 -10.88
C LYS A 321 13.93 -9.93 -10.24
N GLU A 322 13.71 -10.59 -9.11
CA GLU A 322 12.44 -10.62 -8.38
C GLU A 322 12.06 -9.26 -7.81
N ILE A 323 13.02 -8.37 -7.54
CA ILE A 323 12.76 -7.03 -7.01
C ILE A 323 12.74 -5.96 -8.11
N SER A 324 12.91 -6.34 -9.38
CA SER A 324 12.95 -5.40 -10.52
C SER A 324 11.66 -4.57 -10.65
N TYR A 325 10.54 -5.05 -10.12
CA TYR A 325 9.30 -4.26 -10.05
C TYR A 325 9.48 -2.96 -9.26
N ILE A 326 10.18 -3.01 -8.12
CA ILE A 326 10.43 -1.83 -7.28
C ILE A 326 11.26 -0.81 -8.06
N LEU A 327 12.33 -1.25 -8.72
CA LEU A 327 13.20 -0.35 -9.47
C LEU A 327 12.50 0.26 -10.70
N ARG A 328 11.63 -0.51 -11.36
CA ARG A 328 10.85 -0.03 -12.50
C ARG A 328 9.78 0.98 -12.09
N THR A 329 9.08 0.72 -10.99
CA THR A 329 8.14 1.70 -10.42
C THR A 329 8.89 2.96 -10.02
N GLN A 330 10.01 2.87 -9.29
CA GLN A 330 10.85 4.02 -8.91
C GLN A 330 11.29 4.84 -10.12
N LYS A 331 11.67 4.20 -11.23
CA LYS A 331 12.01 4.91 -12.47
C LYS A 331 10.82 5.63 -13.10
N ARG A 332 9.62 5.06 -12.99
CA ARG A 332 8.41 5.57 -13.65
C ARG A 332 7.70 6.65 -12.84
N PHE A 333 7.71 6.52 -11.52
CA PHE A 333 6.91 7.34 -10.60
C PHE A 333 7.73 7.95 -9.45
N GLY A 334 9.02 7.65 -9.35
CA GLY A 334 9.90 8.30 -8.39
C GLY A 334 10.08 9.77 -8.73
N ILE A 335 10.09 10.61 -7.69
CA ILE A 335 10.28 12.06 -7.77
C ILE A 335 11.76 12.38 -7.66
#